data_AF-A0A0F9HJX3-F1
#
_entry.id   AF-A0A0F9HJX3-F1
#
_cell.length_a   1.000
_cell.length_b   1.000
_cell.length_c   1.000
_cell.angle_alpha   90.00
_cell.angle_beta   90.00
_cell.angle_gamma   90.00
#
_symmetry.space_group_name_H-M   'P 1'
#
loop_
_entity.id
_entity.type
_entity.pdbx_description
1 polymer ?
#
loop_
_entity_poly.entity_id
_entity_poly.type
_entity_poly.pdbx_seq_one_letter_code
_entity_poly.pdbx_strand_id
1 'polypeptide(L)'
;MGSMAKTYLPRSVHECERKIRYGTEYVAKQAEAEARGRGGTWLHTYYCRYCTGYHVGHVTNWKMLEGIARRNGMVRIDNEQRA
;
A
#
# COMPACT_ATOMS: atom_id res chain seq x y z
N MET A 1 -40.82 10.65 9.35
CA MET A 1 -39.38 10.85 9.69
C MET A 1 -38.79 9.49 10.02
N GLY A 2 -38.26 8.80 9.01
CA GLY A 2 -37.68 7.46 9.17
C GLY A 2 -36.26 7.57 9.73
N SER A 3 -36.04 7.00 10.91
CA SER A 3 -34.72 6.85 11.51
C SER A 3 -33.82 6.08 10.55
N MET A 4 -32.89 6.77 9.88
CA MET A 4 -31.83 6.11 9.13
C MET A 4 -30.95 5.40 10.14
N ALA A 5 -31.12 4.09 10.26
CA ALA A 5 -30.17 3.23 10.94
C ALA A 5 -28.78 3.60 10.45
N LYS A 6 -27.93 4.14 11.34
CA LYS A 6 -26.51 4.33 11.06
C LYS A 6 -25.93 2.93 10.91
N THR A 7 -25.97 2.37 9.71
CA THR A 7 -25.21 1.20 9.34
C THR A 7 -23.77 1.55 9.66
N TYR A 8 -23.24 0.99 10.74
CA TYR A 8 -21.88 1.20 11.16
C TYR A 8 -21.00 0.46 10.15
N LEU A 9 -20.82 1.05 8.97
CA LEU A 9 -19.85 0.58 8.01
C LEU A 9 -18.51 0.60 8.74
N PRO A 10 -17.80 -0.54 8.83
CA PRO A 10 -16.55 -0.60 9.57
C PRO A 10 -15.63 0.52 9.07
N ARG A 11 -14.90 1.20 9.98
CA ARG A 11 -14.01 2.33 9.68
C ARG A 11 -13.11 2.10 8.43
N SER A 12 -12.86 0.84 8.09
CA SER A 12 -12.16 0.37 6.90
C SER A 12 -12.79 0.71 5.55
N VAL A 13 -14.12 0.88 5.43
CA VAL A 13 -14.75 1.20 4.12
C VAL A 13 -14.40 2.63 3.69
N HIS A 14 -14.44 3.59 4.62
CA HIS A 14 -14.01 4.97 4.38
C HIS A 14 -12.50 5.10 4.13
N GLU A 15 -11.69 4.20 4.71
CA GLU A 15 -10.25 4.18 4.43
C GLU A 15 -9.96 3.69 3.00
N CYS A 16 -10.84 2.86 2.42
CA CYS A 16 -10.73 2.43 1.03
C CYS A 16 -11.08 3.55 0.05
N GLU A 17 -12.04 4.42 0.36
CA GLU A 17 -12.44 5.56 -0.49
C GLU A 17 -11.30 6.57 -0.68
N ARG A 18 -10.37 6.65 0.27
CA ARG A 18 -9.17 7.50 0.18
C ARG A 18 -8.02 6.87 -0.59
N LYS A 19 -8.17 5.61 -1.03
CA LYS A 19 -7.13 4.83 -1.73
C LYS A 19 -7.61 4.52 -3.14
N ILE A 20 -6.66 4.43 -4.08
CA ILE A 20 -6.97 3.98 -5.44
C ILE A 20 -7.29 2.50 -5.40
N ARG A 21 -8.50 2.12 -5.84
CA ARG A 21 -8.93 0.73 -6.00
C ARG A 21 -8.64 0.26 -7.43
N TYR A 22 -7.86 -0.81 -7.55
CA TYR A 22 -7.64 -1.51 -8.81
C TYR A 22 -8.54 -2.74 -8.91
N GLY A 23 -9.07 -2.98 -10.11
CA GLY A 23 -9.98 -4.09 -10.38
C GLY A 23 -9.31 -5.47 -10.35
N THR A 24 -8.01 -5.55 -10.65
CA THR A 24 -7.25 -6.80 -10.66
C THR A 24 -5.87 -6.63 -10.03
N GLU A 25 -5.29 -7.72 -9.56
CA GLU A 25 -3.92 -7.73 -9.03
C GLU A 25 -2.90 -7.28 -10.08
N TYR A 26 -3.10 -7.72 -11.32
CA TYR A 26 -2.21 -7.40 -12.43
C TYR A 26 -2.09 -5.88 -12.63
N VAL A 27 -3.22 -5.17 -12.69
CA VAL A 27 -3.23 -3.72 -12.85
C VAL A 27 -2.59 -3.02 -11.65
N ALA A 28 -2.85 -3.50 -10.43
CA ALA A 28 -2.20 -2.96 -9.23
C ALA A 28 -0.68 -3.14 -9.25
N LYS A 29 -0.18 -4.30 -9.69
CA LYS A 29 1.26 -4.57 -9.85
C LYS A 29 1.90 -3.72 -10.94
N GLN A 30 1.20 -3.43 -12.03
CA GLN A 30 1.68 -2.49 -13.05
C GLN A 30 1.86 -1.09 -12.44
N ALA A 31 0.87 -0.61 -11.68
CA ALA A 31 0.97 0.66 -10.98
C ALA A 31 2.09 0.68 -9.91
N GLU A 32 2.27 -0.42 -9.17
CA GLU A 32 3.39 -0.59 -8.22
C GLU A 32 4.75 -0.50 -8.94
N ALA A 33 4.90 -1.21 -10.07
CA ALA A 33 6.13 -1.21 -10.85
C ALA A 33 6.44 0.18 -11.44
N GLU A 34 5.43 0.88 -11.96
CA GLU A 34 5.57 2.24 -12.47
C GLU A 34 5.99 3.20 -11.35
N ALA A 35 5.31 3.13 -10.19
CA ALA A 35 5.65 3.97 -9.05
C ALA A 35 7.09 3.71 -8.56
N ARG A 36 7.54 2.45 -8.57
CA ARG A 36 8.95 2.09 -8.26
C ARG A 36 9.92 2.63 -9.30
N GLY A 37 9.58 2.55 -10.59
CA GLY A 37 10.38 3.15 -11.68
C GLY A 37 10.54 4.66 -11.54
N ARG A 38 9.58 5.33 -10.90
CA ARG A 38 9.63 6.76 -10.56
C ARG A 38 10.30 7.06 -9.21
N GLY A 39 10.93 6.07 -8.56
CA GLY A 39 11.63 6.23 -7.28
C GLY A 39 10.78 5.95 -6.02
N GLY A 40 9.54 5.49 -6.17
CA GLY A 40 8.72 5.01 -5.07
C GLY A 40 9.38 3.82 -4.37
N THR A 41 9.53 3.89 -3.05
CA THR A 41 10.14 2.82 -2.25
C THR A 41 9.13 2.25 -1.27
N TRP A 42 9.34 1.00 -0.85
CA TRP A 42 8.50 0.34 0.15
C TRP A 42 7.02 0.32 -0.22
N LEU A 43 6.72 0.09 -1.50
CA LEU A 43 5.36 -0.08 -2.01
C LEU A 43 5.02 -1.56 -2.07
N HIS A 44 3.77 -1.90 -1.75
CA HIS A 44 3.24 -3.25 -1.82
C HIS A 44 1.79 -3.24 -2.29
N THR A 45 1.50 -4.09 -3.27
CA THR A 45 0.15 -4.46 -3.69
C THR A 45 -0.48 -5.41 -2.69
N TYR A 46 -1.66 -5.09 -2.16
CA TYR A 46 -2.42 -5.97 -1.27
C TYR A 46 -3.90 -6.02 -1.66
N TYR A 47 -4.53 -7.18 -1.40
CA TYR A 47 -5.97 -7.34 -1.53
C TYR A 47 -6.70 -6.77 -0.31
N CYS A 48 -7.73 -5.97 -0.56
CA CYS A 48 -8.60 -5.45 0.48
C CYS A 48 -9.91 -6.22 0.54
N ARG A 49 -10.10 -6.94 1.65
CA ARG A 49 -11.32 -7.71 1.92
C ARG A 49 -12.58 -6.85 2.08
N TYR A 50 -12.44 -5.55 2.36
CA TYR A 50 -13.59 -4.67 2.62
C TYR A 50 -14.19 -4.09 1.34
N CYS A 51 -13.33 -3.70 0.38
CA CYS A 51 -13.78 -3.15 -0.88
C CYS A 51 -13.72 -4.17 -2.03
N THR A 52 -13.29 -5.42 -1.79
CA THR A 52 -13.12 -6.47 -2.81
C THR A 52 -12.30 -6.00 -4.01
N GLY A 53 -11.15 -5.38 -3.73
CA GLY A 53 -10.24 -4.87 -4.76
C GLY A 53 -8.79 -4.85 -4.30
N TYR A 54 -7.91 -4.42 -5.18
CA TYR A 54 -6.48 -4.32 -4.89
C TYR A 54 -6.09 -2.86 -4.64
N HIS A 55 -5.15 -2.66 -3.73
CA HIS A 55 -4.55 -1.35 -3.45
C HIS A 55 -3.04 -1.45 -3.51
N VAL A 56 -2.40 -0.36 -3.89
CA VAL A 56 -0.97 -0.16 -3.72
C VAL A 56 -0.80 0.81 -2.57
N GLY A 57 0.01 0.44 -1.57
CA GLY A 57 0.30 1.30 -0.43
C GLY A 57 1.70 1.07 0.09
N HIS A 58 2.12 1.91 1.03
CA HIS A 58 3.36 1.68 1.73
C HIS A 58 3.27 0.41 2.57
N VAL A 59 4.38 -0.32 2.66
CA VAL A 59 4.51 -1.41 3.61
C VAL A 59 4.28 -0.82 5.00
N THR A 60 3.21 -1.26 5.66
CA THR A 60 2.70 -0.69 6.93
C THR A 60 3.72 -0.73 8.06
N ASN A 61 4.75 -1.57 7.94
CA ASN A 61 5.83 -1.65 8.90
C ASN A 61 7.21 -1.37 8.31
N TRP A 62 7.30 -0.37 7.43
CA TRP A 62 8.58 0.04 6.84
C TRP A 62 9.65 0.37 7.91
N LYS A 63 9.26 0.90 9.09
CA LYS A 63 10.18 1.13 10.21
C LYS A 63 10.73 -0.17 10.81
N MET A 64 9.93 -1.24 10.94
CA MET A 64 10.44 -2.56 11.35
C MET A 64 11.37 -3.15 10.29
N LEU A 65 11.05 -2.99 9.02
CA LEU A 65 11.91 -3.44 7.92
C LEU A 65 13.23 -2.67 7.88
N GLU A 66 13.20 -1.36 8.13
CA GLU A 66 14.41 -0.53 8.30
C GLU A 66 15.25 -1.03 9.48
N GLY A 67 14.62 -1.34 10.62
CA GLY A 67 15.29 -1.93 11.77
C GLY A 67 15.92 -3.29 11.47
N ILE A 68 15.25 -4.16 10.71
CA ILE A 68 15.79 -5.45 10.26
C ILE A 68 16.98 -5.25 9.31
N ALA A 69 16.84 -4.36 8.33
CA ALA A 69 17.90 -4.05 7.37
C ALA A 69 19.17 -3.56 8.08
N ARG A 70 19.03 -2.58 9.00
CA ARG A 70 20.14 -2.08 9.82
C ARG A 70 20.81 -3.18 10.64
N ARG A 71 20.03 -4.06 11.29
CA ARG A 71 20.58 -5.21 12.04
C ARG A 71 21.35 -6.19 11.18
N ASN A 72 20.97 -6.35 9.91
CA ASN A 72 21.63 -7.24 8.96
C ASN A 72 22.77 -6.56 8.19
N GLY A 73 23.20 -5.35 8.58
CA GLY A 73 24.23 -4.58 7.88
C GLY A 73 23.82 -4.10 6.49
N MET A 74 22.52 -4.14 6.17
CA MET A 74 21.97 -3.72 4.89
C MET A 74 21.64 -2.23 4.95
N VAL A 75 22.29 -1.42 4.12
CA VAL A 75 21.94 -0.01 3.94
C VAL A 75 20.91 0.13 2.83
N ARG A 76 20.07 1.16 2.95
CA ARG A 76 19.20 1.57 1.86
C ARG A 76 20.10 1.96 0.68
N ILE A 77 20.01 1.22 -0.41
CA ILE A 77 20.68 1.57 -1.66
C ILE A 77 19.84 2.67 -2.28
N ASP A 78 20.23 3.91 -2.03
CA ASP A 78 19.69 5.04 -2.76
C ASP A 78 20.19 4.96 -4.22
N ASN A 79 19.39 5.45 -5.17
CA ASN A 79 19.66 5.31 -6.61
C ASN A 79 21.04 5.87 -7.05
N GLU A 80 21.73 6.62 -6.20
CA GLU A 80 23.07 7.16 -6.40
C GLU A 80 24.19 6.11 -6.25
N GLN A 81 23.92 4.93 -5.68
CA GLN A 81 24.92 3.88 -5.43
C GLN A 81 24.94 2.78 -6.50
N ARG A 82 24.27 3.00 -7.64
CA ARG A 82 24.21 2.07 -8.78
C ARG A 82 25.25 2.34 -9.89
N ALA A 83 26.20 3.25 -9.65
CA ALA A 83 27.30 3.56 -10.57
C ALA A 83 28.59 2.84 -10.15
#